data_AF-A0A1H9W8Z4-F1
#
_entry.id   AF-A0A1H9W8Z4-F1
#
_cell.length_a   1.000
_cell.length_b   1.000
_cell.length_c   1.000
_cell.angle_alpha   90.00
_cell.angle_beta   90.00
_cell.angle_gamma   90.00
#
_symmetry.space_group_name_H-M   'P 1'
#
loop_
_entity.id
_entity.type
_entity.pdbx_description
1 polymer ?
#
loop_
_entity_poly.entity_id
_entity_poly.type
_entity_poly.pdbx_seq_one_letter_code
_entity_poly.pdbx_strand_id
1 'polypeptide(L)'
;MGEPADDPDASVNDPLLTTPVARLMALAMETNVRVFDVPAAHSAGLAGLVGLGSDAAGEPRCMIGLTDDLDDDLRADVLSFGLAVLVGTPDLLDESPDGVLGISRERLPQHDNGPGNLAWHILQTCGRESPSTTFRLLIIQPDR
;
A
#
# COMPACT_ATOMS: atom_id res chain seq x y z
N MET A 1 -19.65 -10.04 -34.02
CA MET A 1 -18.62 -9.01 -33.72
C MET A 1 -18.25 -9.23 -32.28
N GLY A 2 -17.03 -9.70 -32.05
CA GLY A 2 -16.62 -10.32 -30.79
C GLY A 2 -16.54 -9.33 -29.64
N GLU A 3 -16.94 -9.80 -28.46
CA GLU A 3 -16.64 -9.21 -27.16
C GLU A 3 -15.11 -9.03 -27.03
N PRO A 4 -14.62 -7.91 -26.47
CA PRO A 4 -13.22 -7.82 -26.12
C PRO A 4 -12.98 -8.84 -25.00
N ALA A 5 -12.07 -9.77 -25.25
CA ALA A 5 -11.54 -10.62 -24.21
C ALA A 5 -10.78 -9.74 -23.21
N ASP A 6 -11.27 -9.66 -21.98
CA ASP A 6 -10.46 -9.25 -20.83
C ASP A 6 -9.29 -10.23 -20.74
N ASP A 7 -8.11 -9.76 -21.15
CA ASP A 7 -6.86 -10.48 -21.01
C ASP A 7 -6.33 -10.23 -19.58
N PRO A 8 -6.30 -11.23 -18.71
CA PRO A 8 -5.88 -11.07 -17.31
C PRO A 8 -4.37 -10.83 -17.14
N ASP A 9 -3.58 -10.77 -18.22
CA ASP A 9 -2.14 -10.48 -18.18
C ASP A 9 -1.78 -8.99 -18.37
N ALA A 10 -2.77 -8.10 -18.52
CA ALA A 10 -2.55 -6.74 -19.02
C ALA A 10 -2.13 -5.66 -17.99
N SER A 11 -2.07 -5.93 -16.69
CA SER A 11 -2.17 -4.82 -15.72
C SER A 11 -0.86 -4.19 -15.26
N VAL A 12 0.13 -4.95 -14.80
CA VAL A 12 1.32 -4.34 -14.16
C VAL A 12 2.43 -4.03 -15.19
N ASN A 13 2.38 -4.72 -16.33
CA ASN A 13 3.33 -4.55 -17.45
C ASN A 13 2.76 -3.71 -18.60
N ASP A 14 1.65 -3.00 -18.39
CA ASP A 14 1.11 -2.09 -19.40
C ASP A 14 2.20 -1.05 -19.77
N PRO A 15 2.55 -0.91 -21.07
CA PRO A 15 3.55 0.06 -21.52
C PRO A 15 3.20 1.52 -21.19
N LEU A 16 1.95 1.83 -20.86
CA LEU A 16 1.50 3.14 -20.40
C LEU A 16 1.81 3.40 -18.93
N LEU A 17 2.11 2.37 -18.13
CA LEU A 17 2.55 2.48 -16.73
C LEU A 17 4.06 2.69 -16.67
N THR A 18 4.46 3.94 -16.93
CA THR A 18 5.85 4.33 -17.10
C THR A 18 6.59 4.59 -15.79
N THR A 19 5.89 4.66 -14.64
CA THR A 19 6.50 4.88 -13.32
C THR A 19 6.21 3.72 -12.36
N PRO A 20 7.11 3.45 -11.39
CA PRO A 20 6.88 2.43 -10.37
C PRO A 20 5.59 2.67 -9.56
N VAL A 21 5.29 3.93 -9.23
CA VAL A 21 4.04 4.30 -8.55
C VAL A 21 2.82 3.94 -9.40
N ALA A 22 2.84 4.19 -10.71
CA ALA A 22 1.74 3.85 -11.60
C ALA A 22 1.48 2.33 -11.65
N ARG A 23 2.56 1.53 -11.70
CA ARG A 23 2.47 0.05 -11.65
C ARG A 23 1.92 -0.47 -10.33
N LEU A 24 2.35 0.12 -9.21
CA LEU A 24 1.80 -0.21 -7.89
C LEU A 24 0.33 0.19 -7.75
N MET A 25 -0.07 1.32 -8.32
CA MET A 25 -1.48 1.75 -8.33
C MET A 25 -2.34 0.80 -9.16
N ALA A 26 -1.85 0.33 -10.30
CA ALA A 26 -2.52 -0.69 -11.11
C ALA A 26 -2.68 -2.01 -10.33
N LEU A 27 -1.60 -2.48 -9.68
CA LEU A 27 -1.63 -3.66 -8.80
C LEU A 27 -2.65 -3.51 -7.66
N ALA A 28 -2.70 -2.34 -7.02
CA ALA A 28 -3.68 -2.05 -5.98
C ALA A 28 -5.11 -2.10 -6.52
N MET A 29 -5.35 -1.55 -7.71
CA MET A 29 -6.66 -1.59 -8.36
C MET A 29 -7.12 -3.03 -8.68
N GLU A 30 -6.23 -3.85 -9.23
CA GLU A 30 -6.53 -5.26 -9.52
C GLU A 30 -6.85 -6.08 -8.29
N THR A 31 -6.14 -5.82 -7.20
CA THR A 31 -6.34 -6.49 -5.92
C THR A 31 -7.48 -5.87 -5.11
N ASN A 32 -8.27 -4.98 -5.71
CA ASN A 32 -9.39 -4.25 -5.11
C ASN A 32 -9.01 -3.41 -3.87
N VAL A 33 -7.73 -3.06 -3.73
CA VAL A 33 -7.21 -2.18 -2.68
C VAL A 33 -7.49 -0.73 -3.05
N ARG A 34 -8.17 0.00 -2.17
CA ARG A 34 -8.43 1.42 -2.37
C ARG A 34 -7.24 2.25 -1.90
N VAL A 35 -6.57 2.93 -2.83
CA VAL A 35 -5.54 3.92 -2.51
C VAL A 35 -6.12 5.32 -2.52
N PHE A 36 -5.78 6.15 -1.52
CA PHE A 36 -6.23 7.54 -1.42
C PHE A 36 -5.18 8.42 -0.72
N ASP A 37 -5.28 9.73 -0.91
CA ASP A 37 -4.38 10.70 -0.27
C ASP A 37 -4.91 11.14 1.10
N VAL A 38 -3.99 11.28 2.05
CA VAL A 38 -4.23 11.78 3.40
C VAL A 38 -3.50 13.12 3.55
N PRO A 39 -4.17 14.21 3.95
CA PRO A 39 -3.49 15.47 4.18
C PRO A 39 -2.37 15.31 5.23
N ALA A 40 -1.14 15.73 4.90
CA ALA A 40 0.00 15.62 5.81
C ALA A 40 -0.24 16.31 7.17
N ALA A 41 -1.02 17.41 7.16
CA ALA A 41 -1.43 18.14 8.36
C ALA A 41 -2.20 17.29 9.39
N HIS A 42 -2.85 16.21 8.94
CA HIS A 42 -3.62 15.30 9.79
C HIS A 42 -2.89 13.99 10.11
N SER A 43 -1.62 13.85 9.69
CA SER A 43 -0.94 12.56 9.66
C SER A 43 0.23 12.43 10.65
N ALA A 44 0.45 13.41 11.55
CA ALA A 44 1.37 13.33 12.71
C ALA A 44 2.69 12.52 12.53
N GLY A 45 3.41 12.71 11.42
CA GLY A 45 4.69 12.01 11.17
C GLY A 45 4.57 10.60 10.56
N LEU A 46 3.37 10.18 10.17
CA LEU A 46 3.11 8.99 9.36
C LEU A 46 3.40 9.28 7.88
N ALA A 47 3.78 8.23 7.15
CA ALA A 47 3.83 8.23 5.70
C ALA A 47 2.53 7.70 5.09
N GLY A 48 1.78 6.91 5.84
CA GLY A 48 0.53 6.37 5.37
C GLY A 48 -0.26 5.62 6.43
N LEU A 49 -1.38 5.09 5.99
CA LEU A 49 -2.31 4.27 6.73
C LEU A 49 -2.57 3.01 5.92
N VAL A 50 -2.73 1.87 6.59
CA VAL A 50 -3.15 0.62 5.96
C VAL A 50 -4.20 -0.03 6.83
N GLY A 51 -5.28 -0.51 6.22
CA GLY A 51 -6.35 -1.11 7.00
C GLY A 51 -7.53 -1.61 6.20
N LEU A 52 -8.55 -2.02 6.94
CA LEU A 52 -9.86 -2.41 6.42
C LEU A 52 -10.84 -1.25 6.63
N GLY A 53 -11.60 -0.92 5.60
CA GLY A 53 -12.74 -0.03 5.69
C GLY A 53 -13.97 -0.67 5.08
N SER A 54 -15.02 0.13 4.90
CA SER A 54 -16.21 -0.27 4.15
C SER A 54 -16.39 0.59 2.93
N ASP A 55 -16.86 0.00 1.84
CA ASP A 55 -17.30 0.76 0.68
C ASP A 55 -18.70 1.38 0.90
N ALA A 56 -19.26 2.03 -0.14
CA ALA A 56 -20.57 2.66 -0.06
C ALA A 56 -21.74 1.68 0.17
N ALA A 57 -21.54 0.39 -0.12
CA ALA A 57 -22.52 -0.67 0.14
C ALA A 57 -22.35 -1.28 1.53
N GLY A 58 -21.30 -0.90 2.27
CA GLY A 58 -20.96 -1.46 3.58
C GLY A 58 -20.09 -2.71 3.51
N GLU A 59 -19.61 -3.09 2.32
CA GLU A 59 -18.77 -4.27 2.14
C GLU A 59 -17.33 -3.98 2.55
N PRO A 60 -16.63 -4.93 3.21
CA PRO A 60 -15.27 -4.73 3.65
C PRO A 60 -14.33 -4.53 2.46
N ARG A 61 -13.44 -3.54 2.58
CA ARG A 61 -12.48 -3.19 1.54
C ARG A 61 -11.12 -2.86 2.15
N CYS A 62 -10.07 -3.45 1.60
CA CYS A 62 -8.70 -3.07 1.95
C CYS A 62 -8.40 -1.66 1.46
N MET A 63 -7.74 -0.85 2.29
CA MET A 63 -7.43 0.53 1.99
C MET A 63 -5.99 0.88 2.36
N ILE A 64 -5.39 1.75 1.55
CA ILE A 64 -4.09 2.36 1.80
C ILE A 64 -4.22 3.87 1.66
N GLY A 65 -3.98 4.60 2.74
CA GLY A 65 -3.85 6.06 2.72
C GLY A 65 -2.37 6.44 2.59
N LEU A 66 -2.02 7.36 1.70
CA LEU A 66 -0.66 7.88 1.53
C LEU A 66 -0.65 9.37 1.86
N THR A 67 0.35 9.87 2.58
CA THR A 67 0.40 11.32 2.81
C THR A 67 0.70 12.07 1.53
N ASP A 68 0.07 13.23 1.35
CA ASP A 68 0.14 14.03 0.12
C ASP A 68 1.48 14.76 -0.10
N ASP A 69 2.35 14.74 0.89
CA ASP A 69 3.69 15.35 0.88
C ASP A 69 4.83 14.36 0.62
N LEU A 70 4.54 13.08 0.34
CA LEU A 70 5.58 12.11 -0.02
C LEU A 70 6.14 12.40 -1.41
N ASP A 71 7.46 12.32 -1.55
CA ASP A 71 8.07 12.20 -2.88
C ASP A 71 7.69 10.86 -3.53
N ASP A 72 7.81 10.78 -4.86
CA ASP A 72 7.38 9.61 -5.64
C ASP A 72 8.07 8.30 -5.20
N ASP A 73 9.32 8.41 -4.74
CA ASP A 73 10.13 7.28 -4.31
C ASP A 73 9.66 6.70 -2.97
N LEU A 74 9.47 7.55 -1.97
CA LEU A 74 8.92 7.16 -0.69
C LEU A 74 7.45 6.76 -0.81
N ARG A 75 6.70 7.39 -1.72
CA ARG A 75 5.32 7.01 -2.05
C ARG A 75 5.26 5.59 -2.60
N ALA A 76 6.15 5.23 -3.54
CA ALA A 76 6.24 3.87 -4.06
C ALA A 76 6.58 2.85 -2.97
N ASP A 77 7.56 3.18 -2.12
CA ASP A 77 7.99 2.29 -1.04
C ASP A 77 6.88 2.04 -0.02
N VAL A 78 6.17 3.09 0.39
CA VAL A 78 5.10 3.02 1.39
C VAL A 78 3.87 2.33 0.82
N LEU A 79 3.53 2.58 -0.45
CA LEU A 79 2.46 1.86 -1.14
C LEU A 79 2.77 0.37 -1.25
N SER A 80 4.00 0.01 -1.65
CA SER A 80 4.43 -1.39 -1.71
C SER A 80 4.37 -2.07 -0.33
N PHE A 81 4.81 -1.36 0.71
CA PHE A 81 4.74 -1.87 2.08
C PHE A 81 3.30 -2.05 2.57
N GLY A 82 2.40 -1.08 2.29
CA GLY A 82 0.98 -1.20 2.61
C GLY A 82 0.33 -2.43 1.95
N LEU A 83 0.62 -2.67 0.66
CA LEU A 83 0.15 -3.87 -0.04
C LEU A 83 0.66 -5.15 0.63
N ALA A 84 1.95 -5.18 0.98
CA ALA A 84 2.54 -6.33 1.64
C ALA A 84 1.97 -6.57 3.05
N VAL A 85 1.61 -5.51 3.79
CA VAL A 85 1.00 -5.63 5.12
C VAL A 85 -0.40 -6.25 5.04
N LEU A 86 -1.21 -5.84 4.06
CA LEU A 86 -2.55 -6.41 3.81
C LEU A 86 -2.49 -7.92 3.52
N VAL A 87 -1.44 -8.39 2.85
CA VAL A 87 -1.25 -9.81 2.50
C VAL A 87 -0.57 -10.59 3.63
N GLY A 88 0.47 -10.01 4.23
CA GLY A 88 1.40 -10.72 5.11
C GLY A 88 1.07 -10.64 6.61
N THR A 89 0.11 -9.81 7.02
CA THR A 89 -0.19 -9.54 8.43
C THR A 89 -1.69 -9.32 8.70
N PRO A 90 -2.60 -10.21 8.23
CA PRO A 90 -4.03 -10.06 8.48
C PRO A 90 -4.37 -10.06 9.98
N ASP A 91 -3.72 -10.92 10.78
CA ASP A 91 -3.95 -11.01 12.22
C ASP A 91 -3.69 -9.68 12.95
N LEU A 92 -2.70 -8.90 12.48
CA LEU A 92 -2.32 -7.63 13.09
C LEU A 92 -3.34 -6.51 12.81
N LEU A 93 -4.06 -6.62 11.68
CA LEU A 93 -5.18 -5.74 11.36
C LEU A 93 -6.41 -6.10 12.20
N ASP A 94 -6.69 -7.40 12.37
CA ASP A 94 -7.79 -7.88 13.21
C ASP A 94 -7.65 -7.46 14.68
N GLU A 95 -6.42 -7.40 15.19
CA GLU A 95 -6.12 -6.96 16.56
C GLU A 95 -6.09 -5.43 16.73
N SER A 96 -6.11 -4.66 15.64
CA SER A 96 -6.03 -3.21 15.70
C SER A 96 -7.39 -2.57 16.01
N PRO A 97 -7.46 -1.60 16.95
CA PRO A 97 -8.68 -0.83 17.17
C PRO A 97 -9.00 -0.09 15.87
N ASP A 98 -10.17 -0.40 15.30
CA ASP A 98 -10.68 0.09 14.00
C ASP A 98 -10.11 -0.58 12.74
N GLY A 99 -9.27 -1.61 12.85
CA GLY A 99 -8.77 -2.33 11.67
C GLY A 99 -7.75 -1.52 10.84
N VAL A 100 -7.13 -0.49 11.44
CA VAL A 100 -6.21 0.44 10.78
C VAL A 100 -4.89 0.56 11.53
N LEU A 101 -3.79 0.55 10.77
CA LEU A 101 -2.42 0.75 11.25
C LEU A 101 -1.79 1.95 10.55
N GLY A 102 -1.00 2.71 11.29
CA GLY A 102 -0.14 3.76 10.76
C GLY A 102 1.18 3.19 10.24
N ILE A 103 1.68 3.72 9.14
CA ILE A 103 3.00 3.43 8.60
C ILE A 103 3.90 4.62 8.89
N SER A 104 5.02 4.40 9.60
CA SER A 104 5.99 5.45 9.90
C SER A 104 6.65 6.02 8.64
N ARG A 105 7.13 7.27 8.70
CA ARG A 105 7.99 7.84 7.64
C ARG A 105 9.38 7.25 7.56
N GLU A 106 9.91 6.81 8.68
CA GLU A 106 11.27 6.28 8.76
C GLU A 106 11.32 4.84 8.22
N ARG A 107 12.23 4.61 7.26
CA ARG A 107 12.60 3.27 6.80
C ARG A 107 13.40 2.59 7.92
N LEU A 108 13.00 1.37 8.27
CA LEU A 108 13.79 0.48 9.09
C LEU A 108 14.81 -0.26 8.21
N PRO A 109 15.85 -0.89 8.79
CA PRO A 109 16.70 -1.81 8.05
C PRO A 109 15.86 -2.88 7.34
N GLN A 110 16.24 -3.21 6.10
CA GLN A 110 15.57 -4.25 5.34
C GLN A 110 15.71 -5.59 6.09
N HIS A 111 14.59 -6.28 6.25
CA HIS A 111 14.55 -7.65 6.78
C HIS A 111 14.33 -8.64 5.64
N ASP A 112 14.94 -9.82 5.75
CA ASP A 112 14.84 -10.91 4.76
C ASP A 112 13.53 -11.72 4.88
N ASN A 113 12.62 -11.30 5.75
CA ASN A 113 11.32 -11.94 5.98
C ASN A 113 10.22 -10.91 6.33
N GLY A 114 8.98 -11.38 6.37
CA GLY A 114 7.81 -10.58 6.73
C GLY A 114 7.36 -9.57 5.64
N PRO A 115 6.46 -8.63 5.99
CA PRO A 115 5.88 -7.67 5.05
C PRO A 115 6.93 -6.79 4.37
N GLY A 116 8.01 -6.44 5.07
CA GLY A 116 9.10 -5.65 4.49
C GLY A 116 9.81 -6.35 3.33
N ASN A 117 9.99 -7.67 3.41
CA ASN A 117 10.59 -8.47 2.34
C ASN A 117 9.64 -8.66 1.16
N LEU A 118 8.36 -8.91 1.43
CA LEU A 118 7.34 -9.01 0.37
C LEU A 118 7.22 -7.68 -0.38
N ALA A 119 7.19 -6.56 0.33
CA ALA A 119 7.18 -5.22 -0.24
C ALA A 119 8.40 -4.96 -1.15
N TRP A 120 9.56 -5.50 -0.77
CA TRP A 120 10.78 -5.37 -1.58
C TRP A 120 10.60 -6.08 -2.93
N HIS A 121 10.09 -7.31 -2.92
CA HIS A 121 9.83 -8.08 -4.14
C HIS A 121 8.74 -7.46 -5.03
N ILE A 122 7.66 -6.95 -4.44
CA ILE A 122 6.60 -6.23 -5.17
C ILE A 122 7.20 -5.00 -5.86
N LEU A 123 8.00 -4.22 -5.15
CA LEU A 123 8.60 -2.99 -5.67
C LEU A 123 9.60 -3.25 -6.79
N GLN A 124 10.44 -4.28 -6.64
CA GLN A 124 11.36 -4.74 -7.67
C GLN A 124 10.63 -5.15 -8.95
N THR A 125 9.50 -5.86 -8.81
CA THR A 125 8.63 -6.24 -9.94
C THR A 125 8.04 -5.00 -10.63
N CYS A 126 7.78 -3.94 -9.87
CA CYS A 126 7.34 -2.65 -10.39
C CYS A 126 8.50 -1.79 -10.96
N GLY A 127 9.72 -2.32 -11.03
CA GLY A 127 10.87 -1.68 -11.67
C GLY A 127 11.59 -0.65 -10.79
N ARG A 128 11.45 -0.72 -9.47
CA ARG A 128 12.17 0.16 -8.53
C ARG A 128 13.01 -0.64 -7.55
N GLU A 129 14.28 -0.23 -7.42
CA GLU A 129 15.14 -0.66 -6.33
C GLU A 129 15.03 0.31 -5.15
N SER A 130 15.00 -0.22 -3.93
CA SER A 130 14.96 0.58 -2.70
C SER A 130 16.00 0.07 -1.70
N PRO A 131 16.67 0.97 -0.94
CA PRO A 131 17.55 0.55 0.16
C PRO A 131 16.79 -0.18 1.28
N SER A 132 15.48 0.09 1.43
CA SER A 132 14.59 -0.65 2.32
C SER A 132 13.13 -0.32 2.00
N THR A 133 12.28 -1.34 2.04
CA THR A 133 10.81 -1.22 2.00
C THR A 133 10.19 -1.63 3.32
N THR A 134 10.96 -1.63 4.41
CA THR A 134 10.47 -2.00 5.74
C THR A 134 10.18 -0.74 6.55
N PHE A 135 8.99 -0.65 7.13
CA PHE A 135 8.57 0.48 7.96
C PHE A 135 8.00 -0.01 9.30
N ARG A 136 7.96 0.87 10.30
CA ARG A 136 7.29 0.57 11.56
C ARG A 136 5.78 0.71 11.39
N LEU A 137 5.05 -0.31 11.85
CA LEU A 137 3.60 -0.23 12.03
C LEU A 137 3.29 0.35 13.40
N LEU A 138 2.33 1.26 13.44
CA LEU A 138 1.90 2.00 14.63
C LEU A 138 0.40 1.78 14.83
N ILE A 139 0.00 1.41 16.04
CA ILE A 139 -1.41 1.36 16.42
C ILE A 139 -1.88 2.81 16.57
N ILE A 140 -2.87 3.21 15.78
CA ILE A 140 -3.48 4.53 15.88
C ILE A 140 -4.65 4.38 16.83
N GLN A 141 -4.64 5.14 17.92
CA GLN A 141 -5.81 5.24 18.78
C GLN A 141 -6.66 6.40 18.25
N PRO A 142 -7.99 6.23 18.12
CA PRO A 142 -8.86 7.37 17.89
C PRO A 142 -8.73 8.34 19.06
N ASP A 143 -8.49 9.62 18.77
CA ASP A 143 -8.57 10.67 19.77
C ASP A 143 -9.98 10.62 20.40
N ARG A 144 -10.02 10.55 21.74
CA ARG A 144 -11.25 10.47 22.53
C ARG A 144 -12.04 11.77 22.52
#